data_AF-A0A439WGX2-F1
#
_entry.id   AF-A0A439WGX2-F1
#
_cell.length_a   1.000
_cell.length_b   1.000
_cell.length_c   1.000
_cell.angle_alpha   90.00
_cell.angle_beta   90.00
_cell.angle_gamma   90.00
#
_symmetry.space_group_name_H-M   'P 1'
#
loop_
_entity.id
_entity.type
_entity.pdbx_description
1 polymer ?
#
loop_
_entity_poly.entity_id
_entity_poly.type
_entity_poly.pdbx_seq_one_letter_code
_entity_poly.pdbx_strand_id
1 'polypeptide(L)'
;MTPVPRNVTNTALDRLPLFATDLEIAVAIVGKKYASLWKRDALPVLERRGFPRFDALHQGRPVPQVKQFYALYLGITAGFTLAPPPDGKEKVWIPKRERKRLEEERRAAESKQAANDQQP
;
A
#
# COMPACT_ATOMS: atom_id res chain seq x y z
N MET A 1 -10.54 22.10 -2.17
CA MET A 1 -9.43 21.67 -3.03
C MET A 1 -9.56 20.16 -3.22
N THR A 2 -10.15 19.72 -4.32
CA THR A 2 -10.28 18.28 -4.61
C THR A 2 -8.90 17.72 -4.98
N PRO A 3 -8.47 16.58 -4.41
CA PRO A 3 -7.22 15.97 -4.84
C PRO A 3 -7.39 15.47 -6.27
N VAL A 4 -6.65 16.08 -7.21
CA VAL A 4 -6.53 15.56 -8.57
C VAL A 4 -5.92 14.15 -8.46
N PRO A 5 -6.53 13.11 -9.04
CA PRO A 5 -5.94 11.79 -9.04
C PRO A 5 -4.61 11.86 -9.78
N ARG A 6 -3.50 11.77 -9.03
CA ARG A 6 -2.18 11.60 -9.62
C ARG A 6 -2.13 10.19 -10.19
N ASN A 7 -2.34 10.07 -11.50
CA ASN A 7 -2.01 8.84 -12.21
C ASN A 7 -0.53 8.55 -11.96
N VAL A 8 -0.25 7.43 -11.30
CA VAL A 8 1.12 6.90 -11.21
C VAL A 8 1.42 6.30 -12.58
N THR A 9 1.74 7.17 -13.55
CA THR A 9 2.08 6.75 -14.91
C THR A 9 3.49 6.19 -14.90
N ASN A 10 3.61 4.89 -15.10
CA ASN A 10 4.90 4.32 -15.47
C ASN A 10 5.20 4.76 -16.91
N THR A 11 6.06 5.78 -17.04
CA THR A 11 6.41 6.41 -18.32
C THR A 11 6.96 5.40 -19.34
N ALA A 12 7.49 4.26 -18.89
CA ALA A 12 7.95 3.20 -19.76
C ALA A 12 6.79 2.44 -20.43
N LEU A 13 5.69 2.18 -19.72
CA LEU A 13 4.49 1.54 -20.29
C LEU A 13 3.75 2.48 -21.26
N ASP A 14 3.87 3.80 -21.09
CA ASP A 14 3.28 4.79 -22.00
C ASP A 14 4.00 4.89 -23.34
N ARG A 15 5.26 4.43 -23.40
CA ARG A 15 6.07 4.44 -24.62
C ARG A 15 5.95 3.14 -25.43
N LEU A 16 5.25 2.14 -24.91
CA LEU A 16 5.04 0.88 -25.62
C LEU A 16 3.98 1.01 -26.73
N PRO A 17 4.08 0.19 -27.79
CA PRO A 17 3.01 0.05 -28.78
C PRO A 17 1.70 -0.43 -28.15
N LEU A 18 0.60 -0.34 -28.88
CA LEU A 18 -0.73 -0.77 -28.39
C LEU A 18 -0.74 -2.24 -27.95
N PHE A 19 -0.01 -3.09 -28.68
CA PHE A 19 0.31 -4.46 -28.32
C PHE A 19 1.81 -4.60 -28.19
N ALA A 20 2.27 -5.07 -27.03
CA ALA A 20 3.69 -5.24 -26.74
C ALA A 20 4.00 -6.68 -26.36
N THR A 21 5.21 -7.12 -26.66
CA THR A 21 5.69 -8.45 -26.31
C THR A 21 5.86 -8.59 -24.80
N ASP A 22 5.89 -9.84 -24.32
CA ASP A 22 6.16 -10.14 -22.91
C ASP A 22 7.47 -9.52 -22.42
N LEU A 23 8.48 -9.46 -23.30
CA LEU A 23 9.78 -8.91 -22.95
C LEU A 23 9.73 -7.39 -22.81
N GLU A 24 9.08 -6.69 -23.73
CA GLU A 24 8.91 -5.23 -23.67
C GLU A 24 8.11 -4.81 -22.44
N ILE A 25 7.03 -5.54 -22.14
CA ILE A 25 6.22 -5.34 -20.93
C ILE A 25 7.05 -5.61 -19.68
N ALA A 26 7.82 -6.70 -19.64
CA ALA A 26 8.68 -7.02 -18.51
C ALA A 26 9.74 -5.94 -18.28
N VAL A 27 10.39 -5.46 -19.34
CA VAL A 27 11.37 -4.36 -19.26
C VAL A 27 10.70 -3.08 -18.74
N ALA A 28 9.49 -2.76 -19.20
CA ALA A 28 8.77 -1.58 -18.74
C ALA A 28 8.35 -1.67 -17.25
N ILE A 29 8.05 -2.87 -16.74
CA ILE A 29 7.60 -3.06 -15.35
C ILE A 29 8.77 -3.20 -14.38
N VAL A 30 9.72 -4.10 -14.65
CA VAL A 30 10.79 -4.49 -13.70
C VAL A 30 12.20 -4.08 -14.15
N GLY A 31 12.32 -3.48 -15.33
CA GLY A 31 13.61 -3.12 -15.91
C GLY A 31 14.34 -4.29 -16.59
N LYS A 32 15.32 -3.96 -17.42
CA LYS A 32 16.06 -4.93 -18.26
C LYS A 32 16.72 -6.05 -17.47
N LYS A 33 17.23 -5.76 -16.26
CA LYS A 33 17.94 -6.72 -15.41
C LYS A 33 17.07 -7.91 -14.99
N TYR A 34 15.79 -7.67 -14.73
CA TYR A 34 14.88 -8.69 -14.18
C TYR A 34 13.82 -9.15 -15.19
N ALA A 35 13.82 -8.62 -16.42
CA ALA A 35 12.80 -8.91 -17.43
C ALA A 35 12.64 -10.41 -17.71
N SER A 36 13.76 -11.14 -17.88
CA SER A 36 13.72 -12.59 -18.12
C SER A 36 13.16 -13.37 -16.93
N LEU A 37 13.53 -12.98 -15.71
CA LEU A 37 13.04 -13.62 -14.48
C LEU A 37 11.55 -13.38 -14.31
N TRP A 38 11.09 -12.16 -14.53
CA TRP A 38 9.68 -11.80 -14.46
C TRP A 38 8.85 -12.59 -15.48
N LYS A 39 9.32 -12.69 -16.73
CA LYS A 39 8.62 -13.47 -17.76
C LYS A 39 8.51 -14.95 -17.39
N ARG A 40 9.57 -15.53 -16.82
CA ARG A 40 9.59 -16.96 -16.46
C ARG A 40 8.74 -17.26 -15.23
N ASP A 41 8.87 -16.45 -14.17
CA ASP A 41 8.39 -16.81 -12.84
C ASP A 41 7.13 -16.02 -12.44
N ALA A 42 7.08 -14.72 -12.74
CA ALA A 42 5.98 -13.86 -12.34
C ALA A 42 4.80 -13.93 -13.32
N LEU A 43 5.07 -13.91 -14.63
CA LEU A 43 4.03 -13.86 -15.66
C LEU A 43 3.02 -15.03 -15.56
N PRO A 44 3.41 -16.31 -15.38
CA PRO A 44 2.45 -17.40 -15.22
C PRO A 44 1.59 -17.30 -13.95
N VAL A 45 2.11 -16.64 -12.89
CA VAL A 45 1.35 -16.36 -11.66
C VAL A 45 0.35 -15.24 -11.91
N LEU A 46 0.78 -14.19 -12.61
CA LEU A 46 -0.05 -13.03 -12.92
C LEU A 46 -1.20 -13.41 -13.87
N GLU A 47 -0.96 -14.24 -14.89
CA GLU A 47 -2.01 -14.73 -15.79
C GLU A 47 -3.12 -15.48 -15.03
N ARG A 48 -2.74 -16.31 -14.05
CA ARG A 48 -3.71 -16.99 -13.17
C ARG A 48 -4.52 -16.02 -12.29
N ARG A 49 -4.02 -14.80 -12.08
CA ARG A 49 -4.70 -13.73 -11.36
C ARG A 49 -5.46 -12.76 -12.28
N GLY A 50 -5.61 -13.09 -13.56
CA GLY A 50 -6.34 -12.27 -14.52
C GLY A 50 -5.49 -11.25 -15.28
N PHE A 51 -4.17 -11.43 -15.33
CA PHE A 51 -3.31 -10.63 -16.22
C PHE A 51 -3.70 -10.89 -17.68
N PRO A 52 -3.73 -9.84 -18.55
CA PRO A 52 -4.13 -9.98 -19.95
C PRO A 52 -3.29 -11.04 -20.67
N ARG A 53 -3.94 -11.96 -21.39
CA ARG A 53 -3.26 -13.04 -22.13
C ARG A 53 -2.61 -12.53 -23.41
N PHE A 54 -1.68 -13.32 -23.94
CA PHE A 54 -1.04 -13.05 -25.23
C PHE A 54 -2.07 -13.19 -26.37
N ASP A 55 -2.10 -12.20 -27.25
CA ASP A 55 -2.93 -12.19 -28.45
C ASP A 55 -2.08 -12.62 -29.65
N ALA A 56 -2.45 -13.76 -30.25
CA ALA A 56 -1.76 -14.31 -31.41
C ALA A 56 -1.97 -13.49 -32.69
N LEU A 57 -3.08 -12.75 -32.83
CA LEU A 57 -3.35 -11.93 -34.01
C LEU A 57 -2.46 -10.69 -34.03
N HIS A 58 -2.23 -10.10 -32.86
CA HIS A 58 -1.44 -8.89 -32.70
C HIS A 58 -0.01 -9.16 -32.20
N GLN A 59 0.37 -10.43 -32.03
CA GLN A 59 1.68 -10.89 -31.57
C GLN A 59 2.15 -10.21 -30.27
N GLY A 60 1.22 -9.92 -29.35
CA GLY A 60 1.53 -9.18 -28.15
C GLY A 60 0.37 -9.13 -27.16
N ARG A 61 0.57 -8.42 -26.05
CA ARG A 61 -0.49 -8.16 -25.06
C ARG A 61 -0.97 -6.73 -25.16
N PRO A 62 -2.28 -6.50 -25.02
CA PRO A 62 -2.84 -5.15 -25.06
C PRO A 62 -2.32 -4.32 -23.86
N VAL A 63 -1.46 -3.35 -24.14
CA VAL A 63 -0.83 -2.49 -23.12
C VAL A 63 -1.85 -1.71 -22.28
N PRO A 64 -2.97 -1.20 -22.83
CA PRO A 64 -3.99 -0.55 -22.01
C PRO A 64 -4.58 -1.46 -20.92
N GLN A 65 -4.80 -2.74 -21.23
CA GLN A 65 -5.30 -3.70 -20.25
C GLN A 65 -4.23 -4.04 -19.21
N VAL A 66 -2.95 -4.09 -19.59
CA VAL A 66 -1.84 -4.28 -18.66
C VAL A 66 -1.76 -3.12 -17.66
N LYS A 67 -1.92 -1.88 -18.14
CA LYS A 67 -1.97 -0.69 -17.28
C LYS A 67 -3.15 -0.76 -16.31
N GLN A 68 -4.33 -1.11 -16.81
CA GLN A 68 -5.53 -1.27 -15.99
C GLN A 68 -5.34 -2.36 -14.93
N PHE A 69 -4.76 -3.50 -15.30
CA PHE A 69 -4.44 -4.58 -14.36
C PHE A 69 -3.57 -4.08 -13.22
N TYR A 70 -2.47 -3.36 -13.51
CA TYR A 70 -1.59 -2.87 -12.46
C TYR A 70 -2.21 -1.77 -11.60
N ALA A 71 -3.05 -0.92 -12.19
CA ALA A 71 -3.79 0.08 -11.42
C ALA A 71 -4.71 -0.57 -10.38
N LEU A 72 -5.38 -1.67 -10.74
CA LEU A 72 -6.20 -2.48 -9.84
C LEU A 72 -5.34 -3.29 -8.85
N TYR A 73 -4.31 -3.97 -9.34
CA TYR A 73 -3.41 -4.83 -8.55
C TYR A 73 -2.71 -4.08 -7.43
N LEU A 74 -2.33 -2.82 -7.66
CA LEU A 74 -1.69 -1.95 -6.68
C LEU A 74 -2.69 -1.14 -5.84
N GLY A 75 -4.00 -1.28 -6.08
CA GLY A 75 -5.04 -0.53 -5.36
C GLY A 75 -5.06 0.98 -5.66
N ILE A 76 -4.42 1.43 -6.75
CA ILE A 76 -4.28 2.86 -7.09
C ILE A 76 -5.62 3.45 -7.56
N THR A 77 -6.45 2.64 -8.21
CA THR A 77 -7.79 3.05 -8.71
C THR A 77 -8.76 3.47 -7.61
N ALA A 78 -8.54 3.13 -6.34
CA ALA A 78 -9.39 3.57 -5.23
C ALA A 78 -9.06 4.99 -4.74
N GLY A 79 -8.06 5.65 -5.33
CA GLY A 79 -7.41 6.80 -4.71
C GLY A 79 -6.52 6.30 -3.58
N PHE A 80 -5.27 6.75 -3.55
CA PHE A 80 -4.42 6.59 -2.37
C PHE A 80 -5.10 7.38 -1.24
N THR A 81 -5.95 6.74 -0.44
CA THR A 81 -6.12 7.19 0.94
C THR A 81 -4.77 6.89 1.58
N LEU A 82 -3.86 7.87 1.58
CA LEU A 82 -2.86 7.90 2.64
C LEU A 82 -3.68 7.67 3.90
N ALA A 83 -3.41 6.58 4.62
CA ALA A 83 -3.93 6.44 5.96
C ALA A 83 -3.68 7.80 6.63
N PRO A 84 -4.72 8.45 7.21
CA PRO A 84 -4.52 9.72 7.87
C PRO A 84 -3.29 9.58 8.76
N PRO A 85 -2.37 10.57 8.76
CA PRO A 85 -1.17 10.51 9.60
C PRO A 85 -1.61 9.99 10.96
N PRO A 86 -0.96 8.94 11.50
CA PRO A 86 -1.41 8.37 12.76
C PRO A 86 -1.60 9.52 13.73
N ASP A 87 -2.86 9.73 14.14
CA ASP A 87 -3.26 10.78 15.07
C ASP A 87 -2.31 10.62 16.26
N GLY A 88 -1.33 11.51 16.41
CA GLY A 88 0.02 11.33 17.02
C GLY A 88 0.06 10.88 18.49
N LYS A 89 -0.74 9.88 18.80
CA LYS A 89 -0.96 9.19 20.05
C LYS A 89 -0.45 7.79 19.80
N GLU A 90 0.88 7.70 19.67
CA GLU A 90 1.55 6.44 19.90
C GLU A 90 1.05 5.90 21.23
N LYS A 91 0.30 4.79 21.19
CA LYS A 91 -0.01 4.06 22.41
C LYS A 91 1.29 3.39 22.83
N VAL A 92 2.11 4.13 23.57
CA VAL A 92 3.31 3.60 24.22
C VAL A 92 2.84 2.40 25.04
N TRP A 93 3.39 1.23 24.73
CA TRP A 93 3.05 0.01 25.44
C TRP A 93 3.58 0.13 26.87
N ILE A 94 2.67 0.31 27.83
CA ILE A 94 2.99 0.34 29.26
C ILE A 94 2.91 -1.10 29.80
N PRO A 95 4.01 -1.67 30.33
CA PRO A 95 4.01 -2.99 30.96
C PRO A 95 2.96 -3.08 32.09
N LYS A 96 2.33 -4.24 32.23
CA LYS A 96 1.21 -4.46 33.18
C LYS A 96 1.53 -4.08 34.63
N ARG A 97 2.79 -4.22 35.06
CA ARG A 97 3.26 -3.86 36.40
C ARG A 97 3.25 -2.35 36.63
N GLU A 98 3.66 -1.58 35.62
CA GLU A 98 3.74 -0.12 35.69
C GLU A 98 2.36 0.53 35.64
N ARG A 99 1.43 -0.05 34.88
CA ARG A 99 0.01 0.35 34.89
C ARG A 99 -0.61 0.23 36.28
N LYS A 100 -0.36 -0.89 36.98
CA LYS A 100 -0.92 -1.12 38.32
C LYS A 100 -0.40 -0.11 39.34
N ARG A 101 0.89 0.21 39.27
CA ARG A 101 1.52 1.21 40.13
C ARG A 101 0.93 2.61 39.91
N LEU A 102 0.72 3.01 38.65
CA LEU A 102 0.12 4.30 38.32
C LEU A 102 -1.34 4.42 38.80
N GLU A 103 -2.11 3.34 38.77
CA GLU A 103 -3.48 3.29 39.31
C GLU A 103 -3.50 3.41 40.85
N GLU A 104 -2.57 2.75 41.53
CA GLU A 104 -2.41 2.84 42.99
C GLU A 104 -1.97 4.25 43.42
N GLU A 105 -1.03 4.87 42.69
CA GLU A 105 -0.60 6.26 42.90
C GLU A 105 -1.73 7.26 42.65
N ARG A 106 -2.57 7.05 41.62
CA ARG A 106 -3.76 7.87 41.37
C ARG A 106 -4.80 7.77 42.48
N ARG A 107 -5.12 6.56 42.95
CA ARG A 107 -6.05 6.36 44.07
C ARG A 107 -5.52 6.97 45.37
N ALA A 108 -4.22 6.91 45.59
CA ALA A 108 -3.58 7.54 46.75
C ALA A 108 -3.57 9.07 46.65
N ALA A 109 -3.46 9.64 45.44
CA ALA A 109 -3.57 11.07 45.23
C ALA A 109 -5.03 11.56 45.42
N GLU A 110 -6.00 10.83 44.88
CA GLU A 110 -7.43 11.14 45.02
C GLU A 110 -7.90 11.05 46.49
N SER A 111 -7.41 10.07 47.26
CA SER A 111 -7.73 9.95 48.68
C SER A 111 -7.07 11.04 49.54
N LYS A 112 -5.85 11.46 49.20
CA LYS A 112 -5.18 12.60 49.86
C LYS A 112 -5.87 13.93 49.55
N GLN A 113 -6.38 14.09 48.32
CA GLN A 113 -7.09 15.29 47.92
C GLN A 113 -8.48 15.38 48.59
N ALA A 114 -9.19 14.26 48.68
CA ALA A 114 -10.44 14.18 49.46
C ALA A 114 -10.22 14.43 50.96
N ALA A 115 -9.09 13.99 51.53
CA ALA A 115 -8.76 14.27 52.93
C ALA A 115 -8.40 15.75 53.18
N ASN A 116 -7.78 16.42 52.20
CA ASN A 116 -7.42 17.83 52.29
C ASN A 116 -8.63 18.78 52.14
N ASP A 117 -9.66 18.37 51.39
CA ASP A 117 -10.93 19.12 51.25
C ASP A 117 -11.87 18.98 52.46
N GLN A 118 -11.47 18.22 53.50
CA GLN A 118 -12.25 17.97 54.71
C GLN A 118 -11.69 18.63 55.99
N GLN A 119 -10.59 19.40 55.92
CA GLN A 119 -10.12 20.22 57.04
C GLN A 119 -10.63 21.67 56.89
N PRO A 120 -11.32 22.23 57.92
CA PRO A 120 -11.87 23.60 57.88
C PRO A 120 -10.81 24.70 57.94
#